data_AF-A0A7X2MHX1-F1
#
_entry.id   AF-A0A7X2MHX1-F1
#
_cell.length_a   1.000
_cell.length_b   1.000
_cell.length_c   1.000
_cell.angle_alpha   90.00
_cell.angle_beta   90.00
_cell.angle_gamma   90.00
#
_symmetry.space_group_name_H-M   'P 1'
#
loop_
_entity.id
_entity.type
_entity.pdbx_description
1 polymer ?
#
loop_
_entity_poly.entity_id
_entity_poly.type
_entity_poly.pdbx_seq_one_letter_code
_entity_poly.pdbx_strand_id
1 'polypeptide(L)'
;LHHKGEVVTNIPVSTLTDDVLEEPSEERVPQRILDNKNKDAWVPQLSSAKETLEALLQQPTIASKKLFTETYDSQVRTITVVGPG
;
A
#
# COMPACT_ATOMS: atom_id res chain seq x y z
N LEU A 1 -15.17 30.70 -15.39
CA LEU A 1 -15.75 30.52 -14.04
C LEU A 1 -16.36 31.85 -13.61
N HIS A 2 -17.64 31.89 -13.23
CA HIS A 2 -18.31 33.10 -12.77
C HIS A 2 -18.64 33.00 -11.29
N HIS A 3 -18.36 34.05 -10.53
CA HIS A 3 -18.76 34.16 -9.14
C HIS A 3 -19.35 35.55 -8.94
N LYS A 4 -20.58 35.62 -8.39
CA LYS A 4 -21.34 36.88 -8.22
C LYS A 4 -21.57 37.67 -9.52
N GLY A 5 -21.78 36.97 -10.63
CA GLY A 5 -22.07 37.60 -11.93
C GLY A 5 -20.85 38.07 -12.70
N GLU A 6 -19.66 38.08 -12.09
CA GLU A 6 -18.41 38.47 -12.76
C GLU A 6 -17.59 37.24 -13.17
N VAL A 7 -16.93 37.33 -14.34
CA VAL A 7 -15.98 36.32 -14.80
C VAL A 7 -14.72 36.44 -13.95
N VAL A 8 -14.53 35.53 -12.99
CA VAL A 8 -13.37 35.55 -12.09
C VAL A 8 -12.18 34.78 -12.65
N THR A 9 -12.39 33.91 -13.66
CA THR A 9 -11.32 33.16 -14.32
C THR A 9 -11.75 32.72 -15.71
N ASN A 10 -10.90 32.94 -16.71
CA ASN A 10 -11.09 32.52 -18.09
C ASN A 10 -9.78 31.92 -18.63
N ILE A 11 -9.56 30.65 -18.34
CA ILE A 11 -8.44 29.87 -18.87
C ILE A 11 -8.99 28.74 -19.75
N PRO A 12 -8.33 28.40 -20.87
CA PRO A 12 -8.73 27.29 -21.72
C PRO A 12 -8.76 25.97 -20.94
N VAL A 13 -9.73 25.10 -21.28
CA VAL A 13 -9.84 23.77 -20.67
C VAL A 13 -8.58 22.93 -20.92
N SER A 14 -7.95 23.06 -22.09
CA SER A 14 -6.72 22.36 -22.45
C SER A 14 -5.54 22.70 -21.54
N THR A 15 -5.45 23.94 -21.05
CA THR A 15 -4.37 24.34 -20.14
C THR A 15 -4.56 23.79 -18.73
N LEU A 16 -5.78 23.40 -18.37
CA LEU A 16 -6.07 22.72 -17.10
C LEU A 16 -5.78 21.21 -17.16
N THR A 17 -5.67 20.62 -18.36
CA THR A 17 -5.55 19.17 -18.54
C THR A 17 -4.24 18.74 -19.19
N ASP A 18 -3.78 19.48 -20.20
CA ASP A 18 -2.76 19.02 -21.15
C ASP A 18 -1.46 19.85 -21.10
N ASP A 19 -1.53 21.14 -20.73
CA ASP A 19 -0.33 21.99 -20.58
C ASP A 19 0.33 21.81 -19.21
N VAL A 20 0.80 20.59 -18.91
CA VAL A 20 1.57 20.31 -17.71
C VAL A 20 3.01 19.97 -18.09
N LEU A 21 3.95 20.48 -17.30
CA LEU A 21 5.37 20.16 -17.49
C LEU A 21 5.60 18.67 -17.24
N GLU A 22 5.95 17.94 -18.28
CA GLU A 22 6.37 16.54 -18.19
C GLU A 22 7.89 16.46 -18.10
N GLU A 23 8.40 16.23 -16.90
CA GLU A 23 9.83 15.95 -16.68
C GLU A 23 10.07 14.44 -16.79
N PRO A 24 10.98 13.97 -17.66
CA PRO A 24 11.35 12.57 -17.71
C PRO A 24 12.05 12.18 -16.40
N SER A 25 11.49 11.22 -15.68
CA SER A 25 12.14 10.64 -14.50
C SER A 25 13.10 9.55 -14.93
N GLU A 26 14.38 9.68 -14.59
CA GLU A 26 15.33 8.59 -14.75
C GLU A 26 15.01 7.46 -13.78
N GLU A 27 14.61 6.30 -14.31
CA GLU A 27 14.43 5.11 -13.50
C GLU A 27 15.76 4.63 -12.91
N ARG A 28 15.83 4.57 -11.58
CA ARG A 28 16.99 4.01 -10.88
C ARG A 28 16.54 3.02 -9.82
N VAL A 29 17.13 1.82 -9.86
CA VAL A 29 16.92 0.83 -8.80
C VAL A 29 17.57 1.33 -7.50
N PRO A 30 16.84 1.34 -6.37
CA PRO A 30 17.41 1.72 -5.08
C PRO A 30 18.61 0.85 -4.70
N GLN A 31 19.68 1.48 -4.20
CA GLN A 31 20.94 0.82 -3.84
C GLN A 31 20.73 -0.36 -2.88
N ARG A 32 19.82 -0.23 -1.90
CA ARG A 32 19.47 -1.30 -0.94
C ARG A 32 19.04 -2.61 -1.62
N ILE A 33 18.33 -2.54 -2.76
CA ILE A 33 17.89 -3.73 -3.49
C ILE A 33 19.07 -4.39 -4.19
N LEU A 34 19.96 -3.60 -4.79
CA LEU A 34 21.19 -4.08 -5.43
C LEU A 34 22.12 -4.74 -4.40
N ASP A 35 22.30 -4.08 -3.25
CA ASP A 35 23.15 -4.59 -2.16
C ASP A 35 22.62 -5.90 -1.60
N ASN A 36 21.30 -6.11 -1.58
CA ASN A 36 20.69 -7.33 -1.08
C ASN A 36 20.65 -8.47 -2.12
N LYS A 37 20.71 -8.16 -3.43
CA LYS A 37 20.78 -9.20 -4.48
C LYS A 37 22.08 -10.01 -4.43
N ASN A 38 23.17 -9.37 -4.02
CA ASN A 38 24.51 -9.98 -4.02
C ASN A 38 24.95 -10.47 -2.63
N LYS A 39 24.09 -10.34 -1.62
CA LYS A 39 24.35 -10.88 -0.28
C LYS A 39 23.86 -12.32 -0.20
N ASP A 40 24.62 -13.14 0.51
CA ASP A 40 24.16 -14.49 0.86
C ASP A 40 22.83 -14.41 1.62
N ALA A 41 21.95 -15.37 1.34
CA ALA A 41 20.69 -15.49 2.03
C ALA A 41 20.96 -15.64 3.53
N TRP A 42 20.32 -14.81 4.35
CA TRP A 42 20.42 -14.92 5.79
C TRP A 42 19.87 -16.26 6.26
N VAL A 43 20.68 -17.00 7.04
CA VAL A 43 20.28 -18.27 7.65
C VAL A 43 20.12 -18.07 9.15
N PRO A 44 18.90 -18.22 9.71
CA PRO A 44 18.68 -18.12 11.15
C PRO A 44 19.39 -19.27 11.89
N GLN A 45 20.00 -18.94 13.02
CA GLN A 45 20.42 -19.92 14.01
C GLN A 45 19.27 -20.12 15.00
N LEU A 46 18.67 -21.31 15.00
CA LEU A 46 17.52 -21.64 15.84
C LEU A 46 17.96 -22.47 17.04
N SER A 47 17.73 -21.96 18.26
CA SER A 47 17.94 -22.70 19.50
C SER A 47 16.76 -23.63 19.83
N SER A 48 15.53 -23.21 19.54
CA SER A 48 14.29 -23.94 19.81
C SER A 48 13.23 -23.62 18.76
N ALA A 49 12.77 -24.65 18.04
CA ALA A 49 11.70 -24.49 17.05
C ALA A 49 10.38 -24.06 17.70
N LYS A 50 10.09 -24.54 18.91
CA LYS A 50 8.86 -24.22 19.64
C LYS A 50 8.80 -22.73 19.99
N GLU A 51 9.85 -22.21 20.63
CA GLU A 51 9.91 -20.80 21.05
C GLU A 51 9.89 -19.87 19.85
N THR A 52 10.60 -20.25 18.77
CA THR A 52 10.59 -19.48 17.52
C THR A 52 9.19 -19.42 16.92
N LEU A 53 8.48 -20.55 16.88
CA LEU A 53 7.11 -20.60 16.36
C LEU A 53 6.15 -19.75 17.22
N GLU A 54 6.24 -19.86 18.54
CA GLU A 54 5.42 -19.05 19.46
C GLU A 54 5.68 -17.56 19.27
N ALA A 55 6.96 -17.15 19.14
CA ALA A 55 7.33 -15.76 18.87
C ALA A 55 6.81 -15.27 17.51
N LEU A 56 6.88 -16.09 16.46
CA LEU A 56 6.37 -15.76 15.13
C LEU A 56 4.85 -15.56 15.14
N LEU A 57 4.10 -16.45 15.78
CA LEU A 57 2.64 -16.37 15.87
C LEU A 57 2.16 -15.12 16.64
N GLN A 58 3.00 -14.55 17.50
CA GLN A 58 2.72 -13.30 18.21
C GLN A 58 3.02 -12.05 17.38
N GLN A 59 3.76 -12.14 16.26
CA GLN A 59 4.08 -10.97 15.45
C GLN A 59 2.83 -10.39 14.80
N PRO A 60 2.54 -9.09 14.88
CA PRO A 60 1.33 -8.48 14.31
C PRO A 60 1.16 -8.68 12.79
N THR A 61 2.26 -8.95 12.08
CA THR A 61 2.27 -9.27 10.65
C THR A 61 1.74 -10.67 10.35
N ILE A 62 1.89 -11.62 11.28
CA ILE A 62 1.52 -13.03 11.16
C ILE A 62 0.25 -13.35 11.97
N ALA A 63 0.11 -12.73 13.13
CA ALA A 63 -0.98 -12.94 14.08
C ALA A 63 -2.35 -12.67 13.45
N SER A 64 -3.38 -13.24 14.08
CA SER A 64 -4.77 -13.11 13.66
C SER A 64 -5.20 -11.65 13.51
N LYS A 65 -5.79 -11.33 12.35
CA LYS A 65 -6.37 -10.01 12.05
C LYS A 65 -7.87 -9.95 12.32
N LYS A 66 -8.42 -10.95 13.04
CA LYS A 66 -9.87 -11.06 13.35
C LYS A 66 -10.47 -9.78 13.90
N LEU A 67 -9.75 -9.11 14.81
CA LEU A 67 -10.19 -7.82 15.36
C LEU A 67 -10.56 -6.81 14.26
N PHE A 68 -9.76 -6.72 13.20
CA PHE A 68 -10.02 -5.78 12.11
C PHE A 68 -11.16 -6.26 11.20
N THR A 69 -11.27 -7.56 10.96
CA THR A 69 -12.29 -8.11 10.06
C THR A 69 -13.67 -8.21 10.69
N GLU A 70 -13.75 -8.37 12.01
CA GLU A 70 -15.02 -8.48 12.75
C GLU A 70 -15.58 -7.11 13.17
N THR A 71 -14.74 -6.06 13.19
CA THR A 71 -15.16 -4.70 13.55
C THR A 71 -15.97 -4.02 12.44
N TYR A 72 -15.78 -4.42 11.18
CA TYR A 72 -16.49 -3.86 10.03
C TYR A 72 -17.41 -4.91 9.42
N ASP A 73 -18.70 -4.59 9.34
CA ASP A 73 -19.66 -5.41 8.61
C ASP A 73 -19.33 -5.36 7.11
N SER A 74 -18.58 -6.36 6.64
CA SER A 74 -18.27 -6.56 5.22
C SER A 74 -19.38 -7.31 4.48
N GLN A 75 -20.47 -7.69 5.17
CA GLN A 75 -21.56 -8.51 4.64
C GLN A 75 -22.87 -7.73 4.43
N VAL A 76 -22.80 -6.39 4.39
CA VAL A 76 -23.97 -5.49 4.27
C VAL A 76 -24.75 -5.66 2.95
N ARG A 77 -24.23 -6.38 1.97
CA ARG A 77 -24.96 -6.71 0.74
C ARG A 77 -24.85 -8.20 0.44
N THR A 78 -25.97 -8.81 0.07
CA THR A 78 -26.16 -10.24 -0.27
C THR A 78 -25.38 -10.72 -1.50
N ILE A 79 -24.33 -9.99 -1.89
CA ILE A 79 -23.47 -10.23 -3.06
C ILE A 79 -22.03 -10.61 -2.66
N THR A 80 -21.68 -10.53 -1.38
CA THR A 80 -20.37 -10.95 -0.87
C THR A 80 -20.41 -12.45 -0.59
N VAL A 81 -19.84 -13.24 -1.50
CA VAL A 81 -19.95 -14.71 -1.45
C VAL A 81 -19.02 -15.34 -0.39
N VAL A 82 -17.91 -14.69 -0.02
CA VAL A 82 -16.97 -15.20 0.99
C VAL A 82 -16.42 -14.05 1.84
N GLY A 83 -16.68 -14.09 3.15
CA GLY A 83 -16.01 -13.24 4.14
C GLY A 83 -14.66 -13.82 4.57
N PRO A 84 -13.83 -13.06 5.29
CA PRO A 84 -12.59 -13.59 5.86
C PRO A 84 -12.91 -14.73 6.82
N GLY A 85 -12.52 -15.96 6.46
CA GLY A 85 -12.63 -17.19 7.24
C GLY A 85 -11.33 -17.53 7.94
#